data_AF-A0A956W480-F1
#
_entry.id   AF-A0A956W480-F1
#
_cell.length_a   1.000
_cell.length_b   1.000
_cell.length_c   1.000
_cell.angle_alpha   90.00
_cell.angle_beta   90.00
_cell.angle_gamma   90.00
#
_symmetry.space_group_name_H-M   'P 1'
#
loop_
_entity.id
_entity.type
_entity.pdbx_description
1 polymer ?
#
loop_
_entity_poly.entity_id
_entity_poly.type
_entity_poly.pdbx_seq_one_letter_code
_entity_poly.pdbx_strand_id
1 'polypeptide(L)'
;IAETSLNDPRYVEPVESGGRGLDGQWNDDFHHALHSLLTGERDGYYIDYGDVGALARCYLDGYRLQGDYSEFYRRRHGRPSAHIEPSRMVVFSQNHDQVGNRPRSDRLSTLVDFESLK
;
A
#
# COMPACT_ATOMS: atom_id res chain seq x y z
N ILE A 1 15.13 -6.46 1.09
CA ILE A 1 13.76 -5.87 1.04
C ILE A 1 13.77 -4.71 0.07
N ALA A 2 12.79 -4.62 -0.83
CA ALA A 2 12.66 -3.51 -1.78
C ALA A 2 11.55 -2.53 -1.38
N GLU A 3 11.76 -1.26 -1.72
CA GLU A 3 10.71 -0.25 -1.82
C GLU A 3 10.36 -0.07 -3.31
N THR A 4 9.09 -0.24 -3.67
CA THR A 4 8.65 -0.06 -5.06
C THR A 4 7.18 0.33 -5.13
N SER A 5 6.87 1.29 -5.99
CA SER A 5 5.50 1.77 -6.26
C SER A 5 4.88 1.14 -7.50
N LEU A 6 5.37 -0.03 -7.94
CA LEU A 6 4.93 -0.67 -9.19
C LEU A 6 3.83 -1.73 -9.00
N ASN A 7 3.58 -2.14 -7.76
CA ASN A 7 2.69 -3.26 -7.42
C ASN A 7 2.97 -4.50 -8.29
N ASP A 8 4.26 -4.87 -8.36
CA ASP A 8 4.76 -5.92 -9.23
C ASP A 8 5.34 -7.07 -8.39
N PRO A 9 4.68 -8.23 -8.30
CA PRO A 9 5.14 -9.33 -7.44
C PRO A 9 6.51 -9.89 -7.87
N ARG A 10 6.96 -9.60 -9.10
CA ARG A 10 8.26 -10.04 -9.62
C ARG A 10 9.45 -9.65 -8.77
N TYR A 11 9.33 -8.64 -7.89
CA TYR A 11 10.41 -8.28 -6.98
C TYR A 11 10.68 -9.38 -5.94
N VAL A 12 9.65 -10.08 -5.48
CA VAL A 12 9.75 -11.10 -4.43
C VAL A 12 9.58 -12.52 -4.94
N GLU A 13 9.10 -12.69 -6.18
CA GLU A 13 9.05 -13.97 -6.85
C GLU A 13 10.45 -14.59 -7.06
N PRO A 14 10.56 -15.93 -7.05
CA PRO A 14 11.82 -16.63 -7.30
C PRO A 14 12.43 -16.29 -8.66
N VAL A 15 13.75 -16.38 -8.76
CA VAL A 15 14.49 -16.11 -10.01
C VAL A 15 14.14 -17.16 -11.07
N GLU A 16 13.85 -18.39 -10.65
CA GLU A 16 13.48 -19.53 -11.49
C GLU A 16 12.16 -19.28 -12.25
N SER A 17 11.28 -18.44 -11.70
CA SER A 17 10.02 -18.01 -12.35
C SER A 17 10.15 -16.65 -13.05
N GLY A 18 11.37 -16.13 -13.23
CA GLY A 18 11.62 -14.82 -13.84
C GLY A 18 11.44 -13.62 -12.90
N GLY A 19 11.37 -13.87 -11.58
CA GLY A 19 11.38 -12.83 -10.55
C GLY A 19 12.80 -12.37 -10.18
N ARG A 20 12.91 -11.56 -9.13
CA ARG A 20 14.16 -10.99 -8.62
C ARG A 20 14.65 -11.65 -7.33
N GLY A 21 13.85 -12.54 -6.73
CA GLY A 21 14.24 -13.33 -5.57
C GLY A 21 14.46 -12.54 -4.28
N LEU A 22 13.93 -11.32 -4.15
CA LEU A 22 14.09 -10.54 -2.92
C LEU A 22 13.27 -11.14 -1.77
N ASP A 23 13.77 -10.98 -0.54
CA ASP A 23 13.12 -11.54 0.66
C ASP A 23 11.78 -10.88 1.00
N GLY A 24 11.57 -9.66 0.53
CA GLY A 24 10.32 -8.95 0.75
C GLY A 24 10.30 -7.59 0.08
N GLN A 25 9.13 -6.97 0.10
CA GLN A 25 8.92 -5.63 -0.42
C GLN A 25 7.92 -4.86 0.42
N TRP A 26 8.01 -3.53 0.38
CA TRP A 26 6.99 -2.66 0.96
C TRP A 26 5.70 -2.74 0.14
N ASN A 27 4.58 -2.68 0.85
CA ASN A 27 3.24 -2.64 0.29
C ASN A 27 2.52 -1.38 0.80
N ASP A 28 2.75 -0.27 0.09
CA ASP A 28 2.18 1.04 0.42
C ASP A 28 0.65 1.07 0.26
N ASP A 29 0.07 0.21 -0.60
CA ASP A 29 -1.39 0.12 -0.77
C ASP A 29 -2.09 -0.16 0.57
N PHE A 30 -1.47 -0.95 1.45
CA PHE A 30 -2.00 -1.20 2.79
C PHE A 30 -2.03 0.09 3.62
N HIS A 31 -0.92 0.84 3.62
CA HIS A 31 -0.83 2.12 4.31
C HIS A 31 -1.87 3.11 3.76
N HIS A 32 -1.96 3.26 2.44
CA HIS A 32 -2.91 4.16 1.80
C HIS A 32 -4.36 3.80 2.13
N ALA A 33 -4.72 2.52 2.05
CA ALA A 33 -6.05 2.03 2.41
C ALA A 33 -6.39 2.32 3.88
N LEU A 34 -5.48 2.00 4.79
CA LEU A 34 -5.69 2.26 6.22
C LEU A 34 -5.84 3.77 6.50
N HIS A 35 -4.91 4.58 6.00
CA HIS A 35 -4.87 6.02 6.25
C HIS A 35 -6.09 6.72 5.65
N SER A 36 -6.43 6.46 4.38
CA SER A 36 -7.59 7.04 3.71
C SER A 36 -8.91 6.62 4.34
N LEU A 37 -9.00 5.39 4.85
CA LEU A 37 -10.19 4.91 5.54
C LEU A 37 -10.39 5.64 6.88
N LEU A 38 -9.32 5.81 7.67
CA LEU A 38 -9.40 6.42 9.00
C LEU A 38 -9.53 7.96 8.97
N THR A 39 -8.81 8.62 8.05
CA THR A 39 -8.76 10.10 8.00
C THR A 39 -9.78 10.71 7.05
N GLY A 40 -10.30 9.93 6.10
CA GLY A 40 -11.12 10.44 5.00
C GLY A 40 -10.34 11.20 3.93
N GLU A 41 -9.02 11.33 4.02
CA GLU A 41 -8.19 12.04 3.03
C GLU A 41 -8.26 11.35 1.65
N ARG A 42 -8.31 12.16 0.59
CA ARG A 42 -8.36 11.71 -0.82
C ARG A 42 -7.35 12.41 -1.73
N ASP A 43 -6.51 13.29 -1.18
CA ASP A 43 -5.53 14.03 -1.97
C ASP A 43 -4.39 13.13 -2.47
N GLY A 44 -3.89 13.40 -3.68
CA GLY A 44 -2.77 12.66 -4.24
C GLY A 44 -3.08 11.17 -4.44
N TYR A 45 -2.19 10.30 -3.97
CA TYR A 45 -2.36 8.85 -4.13
C TYR A 45 -3.52 8.28 -3.30
N TYR A 46 -4.00 8.97 -2.27
CA TYR A 46 -5.12 8.51 -1.43
C TYR A 46 -6.46 8.37 -2.17
N ILE A 47 -6.60 8.99 -3.34
CA ILE A 47 -7.84 8.98 -4.13
C ILE A 47 -8.32 7.57 -4.50
N ASP A 48 -7.40 6.61 -4.63
CA ASP A 48 -7.71 5.24 -5.08
C ASP A 48 -8.10 4.26 -3.92
N TYR A 49 -8.14 4.72 -2.65
CA TYR A 49 -8.10 3.82 -1.48
C TYR A 49 -9.18 4.01 -0.41
N GLY A 50 -10.11 4.95 -0.62
CA GLY A 50 -10.94 5.51 0.45
C GLY A 50 -12.00 4.64 1.14
N ASP A 51 -12.16 3.37 0.78
CA ASP A 51 -13.25 2.52 1.29
C ASP A 51 -12.72 1.27 2.04
N VAL A 52 -13.58 0.66 2.86
CA VAL A 52 -13.22 -0.54 3.63
C VAL A 52 -12.89 -1.73 2.74
N GLY A 53 -13.45 -1.78 1.53
CA GLY A 53 -13.14 -2.80 0.54
C GLY A 53 -11.70 -2.71 0.05
N ALA A 54 -11.13 -1.51 0.00
CA ALA A 54 -9.73 -1.32 -0.37
C ALA A 54 -8.79 -1.94 0.66
N LEU A 55 -9.04 -1.70 1.95
CA LEU A 55 -8.26 -2.29 3.02
C LEU A 55 -8.46 -3.81 3.08
N ALA A 56 -9.70 -4.30 2.96
CA ALA A 56 -9.99 -5.73 2.91
C ALA A 56 -9.24 -6.43 1.77
N ARG A 57 -9.16 -5.80 0.59
CA ARG A 57 -8.40 -6.34 -0.54
C ARG A 57 -6.91 -6.41 -0.26
N CYS A 58 -6.32 -5.41 0.40
CA CYS A 58 -4.92 -5.49 0.81
C CYS A 58 -4.67 -6.66 1.78
N TYR A 59 -5.60 -6.88 2.71
CA TYR A 59 -5.50 -7.99 3.68
C TYR A 59 -5.61 -9.38 3.04
N LEU A 60 -6.50 -9.54 2.05
CA LEU A 60 -6.81 -10.84 1.45
C LEU A 60 -5.92 -11.17 0.25
N ASP A 61 -5.65 -10.18 -0.59
CA ASP A 61 -5.06 -10.38 -1.92
C ASP A 61 -3.69 -9.68 -2.09
N GLY A 62 -3.17 -9.02 -1.05
CA GLY A 62 -1.90 -8.29 -1.11
C GLY A 62 -2.04 -6.84 -1.54
N TYR A 63 -2.03 -6.55 -2.85
CA TYR A 63 -2.19 -5.16 -3.33
C TYR A 63 -3.65 -4.76 -3.48
N ARG A 64 -3.94 -3.47 -3.36
CA ARG A 64 -5.23 -2.91 -3.76
C ARG A 64 -5.33 -2.75 -5.28
N LEU A 65 -4.28 -2.24 -5.92
CA LEU A 65 -4.22 -2.05 -7.37
C LEU A 65 -3.53 -3.25 -8.02
N GLN A 66 -4.31 -4.09 -8.71
CA GLN A 66 -3.84 -5.35 -9.32
C GLN A 66 -4.08 -5.44 -10.84
N GLY A 67 -4.05 -4.30 -11.52
CA GLY A 67 -4.44 -4.12 -12.94
C GLY A 67 -5.66 -3.22 -13.12
N ASP A 68 -6.19 -2.71 -12.00
CA ASP A 68 -7.27 -1.72 -11.95
C ASP A 68 -6.82 -0.38 -12.53
N TYR A 69 -7.76 0.40 -13.06
CA TYR A 69 -7.47 1.78 -13.44
C TYR A 69 -7.30 2.62 -12.17
N SER A 70 -6.15 3.28 -12.03
CA SER A 70 -5.87 4.23 -10.96
C SER A 70 -6.10 5.64 -11.48
N GLU A 71 -6.85 6.44 -10.72
CA GLU A 71 -7.05 7.84 -11.02
C GLU A 71 -5.76 8.63 -10.81
N PHE A 72 -4.99 8.30 -9.77
CA PHE A 72 -3.71 8.94 -9.47
C PHE A 72 -2.67 8.73 -10.60
N TYR A 73 -2.45 7.47 -11.01
CA TYR A 73 -1.48 7.15 -12.07
C TYR A 73 -2.02 7.38 -13.49
N ARG A 74 -3.32 7.58 -13.65
CA ARG A 74 -4.03 7.74 -14.94
C ARG A 74 -3.81 6.58 -15.91
N ARG A 75 -3.65 5.37 -15.38
CA ARG A 75 -3.43 4.13 -16.15
C ARG A 75 -3.85 2.92 -15.33
N ARG A 76 -3.88 1.75 -15.98
CA ARG A 76 -3.95 0.48 -15.25
C ARG A 76 -2.65 0.26 -14.46
N HIS A 77 -2.79 -0.09 -13.20
CA HIS A 77 -1.66 -0.18 -12.26
C HIS A 77 -1.65 -1.50 -11.51
N GLY A 78 -0.44 -2.06 -11.34
CA GLY A 78 -0.18 -3.26 -10.57
C GLY A 78 -0.53 -4.58 -11.27
N ARG A 79 -0.30 -5.67 -10.55
CA ARG A 79 -0.54 -7.05 -10.97
C ARG A 79 -1.12 -7.87 -9.81
N PRO A 80 -1.77 -9.00 -10.08
CA PRO A 80 -2.24 -9.90 -9.03
C PRO A 80 -1.12 -10.36 -8.09
N SER A 81 -1.39 -10.41 -6.78
CA SER A 81 -0.38 -10.78 -5.77
C SER A 81 -0.86 -11.75 -4.70
N ALA A 82 -2.06 -12.32 -4.82
CA ALA A 82 -2.62 -13.29 -3.87
C ALA A 82 -1.79 -14.57 -3.71
N HIS A 83 -0.90 -14.89 -4.68
CA HIS A 83 0.01 -16.04 -4.62
C HIS A 83 1.31 -15.76 -3.86
N ILE A 84 1.54 -14.53 -3.42
CA ILE A 84 2.74 -14.16 -2.68
C ILE A 84 2.56 -14.47 -1.20
N GLU A 85 3.56 -15.13 -0.61
CA GLU A 85 3.61 -15.39 0.83
C GLU A 85 3.49 -14.08 1.62
N PRO A 86 2.55 -13.98 2.59
CA PRO A 86 2.33 -12.76 3.36
C PRO A 86 3.59 -12.24 4.08
N SER A 87 4.49 -13.13 4.48
CA SER A 87 5.77 -12.76 5.12
C SER A 87 6.72 -11.97 4.21
N ARG A 88 6.48 -11.95 2.89
CA ARG A 88 7.24 -11.17 1.91
C ARG A 88 6.66 -9.77 1.67
N MET A 89 5.52 -9.45 2.27
CA MET A 89 4.86 -8.15 2.14
C MET A 89 4.99 -7.37 3.46
N VAL A 90 5.80 -6.32 3.45
CA VAL A 90 6.00 -5.44 4.60
C VAL A 90 4.97 -4.32 4.55
N VAL A 91 4.11 -4.26 5.56
CA VAL A 91 3.09 -3.22 5.72
C VAL A 91 3.39 -2.34 6.93
N PHE A 92 2.83 -1.13 6.93
CA PHE A 92 3.04 -0.15 8.00
C PHE A 92 1.89 0.85 8.06
N SER A 93 1.61 1.38 9.24
CA SER A 93 0.70 2.54 9.40
C SER A 93 1.45 3.87 9.25
N GLN A 94 2.75 3.91 9.57
CA GLN A 94 3.59 5.10 9.52
C GLN A 94 5.02 4.70 9.10
N ASN A 95 5.65 5.48 8.25
CA ASN A 95 7.09 5.44 8.00
C ASN A 95 7.62 6.88 7.82
N HIS A 96 8.88 7.04 7.42
CA HIS A 96 9.49 8.36 7.25
C HIS A 96 8.90 9.16 6.07
N ASP A 97 8.51 8.52 4.98
CA ASP A 97 7.87 9.18 3.83
C ASP A 97 6.44 9.61 4.13
N GLN A 98 5.64 8.69 4.67
CA GLN A 98 4.21 8.91 4.91
C GLN A 98 3.93 9.99 5.96
N VAL A 99 4.90 10.21 6.86
CA VAL A 99 4.91 11.36 7.77
C VAL A 99 5.65 12.53 7.14
N GLY A 100 6.91 12.34 6.76
CA GLY A 100 7.85 13.41 6.40
C GLY A 100 7.48 14.19 5.14
N ASN A 101 6.83 13.56 4.17
CA ASN A 101 6.45 14.22 2.91
C ASN A 101 5.16 15.05 3.03
N ARG A 102 4.46 14.99 4.19
CA ARG A 102 3.31 15.86 4.46
C ARG A 102 3.80 17.29 4.75
N PRO A 103 3.07 18.35 4.34
CA PRO A 103 3.50 19.75 4.51
C PRO A 103 3.90 20.14 5.94
N ARG A 104 3.33 19.48 6.95
CA ARG A 104 3.59 19.73 8.38
C ARG A 104 4.20 18.54 9.12
N SER A 105 4.53 17.46 8.41
CA SER A 105 4.99 16.21 9.00
C SER A 105 4.06 15.64 10.09
N ASP A 106 2.75 15.83 9.93
CA ASP A 106 1.77 15.37 10.91
C ASP A 106 1.81 13.83 11.02
N ARG A 107 1.84 13.30 12.26
CA ARG A 107 1.75 11.87 12.54
C ARG A 107 0.28 11.44 12.54
N LEU A 108 0.01 10.16 12.29
CA LEU A 108 -1.37 9.64 12.27
C LEU A 108 -2.11 9.96 13.58
N SER A 109 -1.41 9.91 14.71
CA SER A 109 -1.94 10.24 16.04
C SER A 109 -2.45 11.67 16.20
N THR A 110 -2.15 12.59 15.28
CA THR A 110 -2.65 13.96 15.30
C THR A 110 -3.79 14.19 14.29
N LEU A 111 -4.13 13.16 13.50
CA LEU A 111 -5.12 13.24 12.42
C LEU A 111 -6.42 12.49 12.75
N VAL A 112 -6.37 11.55 13.68
CA VAL A 112 -7.50 10.70 14.05
C VAL A 112 -7.77 10.75 15.55
N ASP A 113 -8.97 10.33 15.95
CA ASP A 113 -9.31 10.18 17.37
C ASP A 113 -8.60 8.99 18.02
N PHE A 114 -8.74 8.87 19.34
CA PHE A 114 -8.04 7.85 20.11
C PHE A 114 -8.45 6.42 19.77
N GLU A 115 -9.72 6.19 19.47
CA GLU A 115 -10.24 4.85 19.13
C GLU A 115 -9.72 4.41 17.76
N SER A 116 -9.64 5.34 16.79
CA SER A 116 -9.11 5.09 15.46
C SER A 116 -7.59 4.83 15.44
N LEU A 117 -6.87 5.31 16.45
CA LEU A 117 -5.42 5.11 16.57
C LEU A 117 -5.04 3.76 17.19
N LYS A 118 -5.97 3.09 17.89
CA LYS A 118 -5.70 1.93 18.75
C LYS A 118 -5.93 0.58 18.11
#